data_AF-A0A948F4G7-F1
#
_entry.id   AF-A0A948F4G7-F1
#
_cell.length_a   1.000
_cell.length_b   1.000
_cell.length_c   1.000
_cell.angle_alpha   90.00
_cell.angle_beta   90.00
_cell.angle_gamma   90.00
#
_symmetry.space_group_name_H-M   'P 1'
#
loop_
_entity.id
_entity.type
_entity.pdbx_description
1 polymer ?
#
loop_
_entity_poly.entity_id
_entity_poly.type
_entity_poly.pdbx_seq_one_letter_code
_entity_poly.pdbx_strand_id
1 'polypeptide(L)'
;NRIPLNKFEDFFREHRVDLSREDDLQLLKKEFNCYNMRACDIIRDLIGFTRLEPRLPSDAKDFRAVPAIELKPGMGREDIAAYLESKRLESPVADLAFYAYRDLSRCDWAPFVKAAIERSPISLHQTKDLEDDQVVAWLEAKPNESIYDGTRVAQPDEVTNFGRGDGLEKALCLANIWKARRPEETVELVCAPDHVSLRQGARRVEWSSAKGLKQQMSF
;
A
#
# COMPACT_ATOMS: atom_id res chain seq x y z
N ASN A 1 -1.80 -18.88 36.13
CA ASN A 1 -0.53 -19.40 35.59
C ASN A 1 0.07 -18.42 34.61
N ARG A 2 1.11 -17.70 35.03
CA ARG A 2 1.90 -16.79 34.20
C ARG A 2 3.17 -17.52 33.77
N ILE A 3 3.53 -17.43 32.49
CA ILE A 3 4.81 -17.96 32.01
C ILE A 3 5.86 -16.87 32.25
N PRO A 4 6.92 -17.14 33.04
CA PRO A 4 7.98 -16.16 33.29
C PRO A 4 8.88 -16.06 32.05
N LEU A 5 8.62 -15.08 31.18
CA LEU A 5 9.40 -14.85 29.95
C LEU A 5 10.90 -14.65 30.23
N ASN A 6 11.27 -14.09 31.37
CA ASN A 6 12.67 -13.93 31.78
C ASN A 6 13.41 -15.27 31.85
N LYS A 7 12.73 -16.36 32.24
CA LYS A 7 13.35 -17.69 32.25
C LYS A 7 13.66 -18.20 30.84
N PHE A 8 12.83 -17.88 29.85
CA PHE A 8 13.11 -18.21 28.45
C PHE A 8 14.33 -17.46 27.97
N GLU A 9 14.42 -16.17 28.29
CA GLU A 9 15.56 -15.34 27.92
C GLU A 9 16.87 -15.84 28.55
N ASP A 10 16.87 -16.14 29.85
CA ASP A 10 18.04 -16.69 30.55
C ASP A 10 18.44 -18.05 29.96
N PHE A 11 17.48 -18.93 29.71
CA PHE A 11 17.73 -20.25 29.10
C PHE A 11 18.36 -20.15 27.71
N PHE A 12 17.83 -19.28 26.82
CA PHE A 12 18.40 -19.08 25.49
C PHE A 12 19.76 -18.35 25.49
N ARG A 13 20.09 -17.61 26.56
CA ARG A 13 21.42 -17.00 26.73
C ARG A 13 22.47 -18.02 27.18
N GLU A 14 22.10 -18.89 28.11
CA GLU A 14 23.00 -19.89 28.71
C GLU A 14 23.17 -21.13 27.81
N HIS A 15 22.15 -21.47 27.03
CA HIS A 15 22.15 -22.62 26.14
C HIS A 15 22.05 -22.18 24.68
N ARG A 16 22.97 -22.67 23.84
CA ARG A 16 22.84 -22.57 22.37
C ARG A 16 21.85 -23.62 21.89
N VAL A 17 20.56 -23.28 21.99
CA VAL A 17 19.44 -24.15 21.64
C VAL A 17 19.14 -24.02 20.16
N ASP A 18 19.22 -25.13 19.43
CA ASP A 18 18.69 -25.24 18.08
C ASP A 18 17.34 -25.97 18.13
N LEU A 19 16.25 -25.21 18.00
CA LEU A 19 14.89 -25.75 18.02
C LEU A 19 14.58 -26.70 16.85
N SER A 20 15.51 -26.92 15.91
CA SER A 20 15.45 -27.98 14.89
C SER A 20 15.91 -29.35 15.37
N ARG A 21 16.63 -29.41 16.51
CA ARG A 21 17.18 -30.64 17.07
C ARG A 21 16.29 -31.16 18.20
N GLU A 22 15.95 -32.45 18.15
CA GLU A 22 15.07 -33.05 19.17
C GLU A 22 15.68 -33.01 20.58
N ASP A 23 16.99 -33.16 20.71
CA ASP A 23 17.68 -33.11 22.02
C ASP A 23 17.51 -31.75 22.72
N ASP A 24 17.61 -30.66 21.95
CA ASP A 24 17.47 -29.29 22.42
C ASP A 24 16.00 -28.97 22.76
N LEU A 25 15.05 -29.55 22.01
CA LEU A 25 13.63 -29.49 22.34
C LEU A 25 13.31 -30.22 23.64
N GLN A 26 13.95 -31.37 23.90
CA GLN A 26 13.78 -32.10 25.15
C GLN A 26 14.41 -31.37 26.34
N LEU A 27 15.53 -30.68 26.14
CA LEU A 27 16.14 -29.82 27.15
C LEU A 27 15.19 -28.67 27.53
N LEU A 28 14.63 -27.99 26.53
CA LEU A 28 13.66 -26.92 26.74
C LEU A 28 12.39 -27.43 27.46
N LYS A 29 11.83 -28.57 27.07
CA LYS A 29 10.65 -29.16 27.72
C LYS A 29 10.89 -29.49 29.20
N LYS A 30 12.11 -29.93 29.55
CA LYS A 30 12.52 -30.24 30.92
C LYS A 30 12.66 -28.98 31.76
N GLU A 31 13.33 -27.95 31.25
CA GLU A 31 13.56 -26.69 31.99
C GLU A 31 12.24 -26.02 32.41
N PHE A 32 11.25 -26.05 31.52
CA PHE A 32 9.95 -25.42 31.78
C PHE A 32 8.95 -26.32 32.53
N ASN A 33 9.38 -27.50 33.02
CA ASN A 33 8.53 -28.47 33.72
C ASN A 33 7.17 -28.65 33.03
N CYS A 34 7.19 -28.84 31.71
CA CYS A 34 6.00 -28.87 30.86
C CYS A 34 5.16 -30.16 31.07
N TYR A 35 4.56 -30.34 32.25
CA TYR A 35 3.61 -31.42 32.53
C TYR A 35 2.18 -31.10 32.03
N ASN A 36 1.96 -29.90 31.49
CA ASN A 36 0.67 -29.45 30.98
C ASN A 36 0.72 -29.34 29.45
N MET A 37 -0.22 -29.97 28.74
CA MET A 37 -0.33 -29.97 27.27
C MET A 37 -0.16 -28.57 26.66
N ARG A 38 -0.64 -27.51 27.32
CA ARG A 38 -0.52 -26.12 26.84
C ARG A 38 0.91 -25.63 26.68
N ALA A 39 1.85 -26.10 27.49
CA ALA A 39 3.24 -25.64 27.40
C ALA A 39 3.97 -26.28 26.21
N CYS A 40 3.60 -27.51 25.84
CA CYS A 40 4.06 -28.14 24.61
C CYS A 40 3.51 -27.44 23.36
N ASP A 41 2.26 -26.97 23.41
CA ASP A 41 1.66 -26.19 22.31
C ASP A 41 2.36 -24.84 22.14
N ILE A 42 2.68 -24.13 23.23
CA ILE A 42 3.43 -22.86 23.17
C ILE A 42 4.84 -23.05 22.60
N ILE A 43 5.54 -24.13 22.97
CA ILE A 43 6.83 -24.47 22.36
C ILE A 43 6.65 -24.74 20.87
N ARG A 44 5.59 -25.46 20.45
CA ARG A 44 5.29 -25.71 19.04
C ARG A 44 4.99 -24.42 18.27
N ASP A 45 4.23 -23.51 18.86
CA ASP A 45 3.90 -22.21 18.26
C ASP A 45 5.13 -21.31 18.14
N LEU A 46 6.02 -21.32 19.14
CA LEU A 46 7.30 -20.62 19.08
C LEU A 46 8.21 -21.18 17.99
N ILE A 47 8.22 -22.51 17.82
CA ILE A 47 8.94 -23.16 16.71
C ILE A 47 8.33 -22.75 15.38
N GLY A 48 6.99 -22.78 15.25
CA GLY A 48 6.30 -22.37 14.03
C GLY A 48 6.51 -20.89 13.70
N PHE A 49 6.63 -20.03 14.71
CA PHE A 49 6.93 -18.62 14.55
C PHE A 49 8.38 -18.36 14.13
N THR A 50 9.34 -19.10 14.71
CA THR A 50 10.78 -18.94 14.43
C THR A 50 11.24 -19.67 13.16
N ARG A 51 10.50 -20.68 12.71
CA ARG A 51 10.75 -21.38 11.45
C ARG A 51 9.98 -20.73 10.31
N LEU A 52 10.67 -19.90 9.55
CA LEU A 52 10.19 -19.44 8.26
C LEU A 52 10.52 -20.52 7.21
N GLU A 53 9.54 -21.35 6.84
CA GLU A 53 9.62 -22.19 5.64
C GLU A 53 9.13 -21.38 4.44
N PRO A 54 10.01 -20.94 3.52
CA PRO A 54 9.59 -20.14 2.38
C PRO A 54 8.73 -21.01 1.46
N ARG A 55 7.47 -20.62 1.26
CA ARG A 55 6.64 -21.18 0.19
C ARG A 55 7.07 -20.57 -1.13
N LEU A 56 8.11 -21.15 -1.73
CA LEU A 56 8.57 -20.73 -3.05
C LEU A 56 7.50 -21.09 -4.09
N PRO A 57 7.28 -20.24 -5.11
CA PRO A 57 6.47 -20.63 -6.24
C PRO A 57 7.07 -21.86 -6.92
N SER A 58 6.22 -22.73 -7.46
CA SER A 58 6.63 -23.92 -8.20
C SER A 58 7.67 -23.59 -9.28
N ASP A 59 8.60 -24.52 -9.50
CA ASP A 59 9.57 -24.45 -10.60
C ASP A 59 8.90 -24.64 -11.98
N ALA A 60 7.66 -25.13 -12.01
CA ALA A 60 6.84 -25.20 -13.22
C ALA A 60 6.29 -23.81 -13.57
N LYS A 61 7.11 -22.97 -14.19
CA LYS A 61 6.72 -21.64 -14.70
C LYS A 61 6.49 -21.68 -16.21
N ASP A 62 5.39 -21.10 -16.67
CA ASP A 62 5.13 -20.83 -18.09
C ASP A 62 5.82 -19.51 -18.48
N PHE A 63 6.96 -19.61 -19.15
CA PHE A 63 7.69 -18.45 -19.65
C PHE A 63 7.19 -18.09 -21.05
N ARG A 64 6.52 -16.95 -21.18
CA ARG A 64 6.11 -16.41 -22.47
C ARG A 64 7.18 -15.48 -23.01
N ALA A 65 7.65 -15.76 -24.22
CA ALA A 65 8.52 -14.83 -24.93
C ALA A 65 7.72 -13.60 -25.33
N VAL A 66 8.11 -12.44 -24.80
CA VAL A 66 7.54 -11.14 -25.15
C VAL A 66 8.58 -10.39 -25.98
N PRO A 67 8.20 -9.67 -27.06
CA PRO A 67 9.14 -8.84 -27.81
C PRO A 67 9.90 -7.87 -26.90
N ALA A 68 11.19 -7.69 -27.18
CA ALA A 68 12.01 -6.73 -26.46
C ALA A 68 11.49 -5.31 -26.68
N ILE A 69 11.54 -4.48 -25.63
CA ILE A 69 11.26 -3.05 -25.73
C ILE A 69 12.54 -2.37 -26.24
N GLU A 70 12.49 -1.84 -27.46
CA GLU A 70 13.63 -1.19 -28.10
C GLU A 70 13.58 0.32 -27.93
N LEU A 71 14.21 0.83 -26.87
CA LEU A 71 14.41 2.27 -26.68
C LEU A 71 15.79 2.67 -27.22
N LYS A 72 15.86 3.74 -28.01
CA LYS A 72 17.09 4.24 -28.63
C LYS A 72 17.60 5.50 -27.91
N PRO A 73 18.93 5.69 -27.78
CA PRO A 73 19.48 6.95 -27.33
C PRO A 73 18.97 8.11 -28.19
N GLY A 74 18.61 9.22 -27.54
CA GLY A 74 18.11 10.43 -28.20
C GLY A 74 16.59 10.48 -28.43
N MET A 75 15.83 9.43 -28.10
CA MET A 75 14.36 9.51 -28.10
C MET A 75 13.86 10.51 -27.05
N GLY A 76 12.90 11.35 -27.45
CA GLY A 76 12.22 12.26 -26.52
C GLY A 76 11.25 11.53 -25.60
N ARG A 77 10.83 12.19 -24.51
CA ARG A 77 9.86 11.63 -23.55
C ARG A 77 8.56 11.19 -24.24
N GLU A 78 8.02 12.03 -25.11
CA GLU A 78 6.76 11.73 -25.82
C GLU A 78 6.93 10.59 -26.81
N ASP A 79 8.07 10.49 -27.50
CA ASP A 79 8.36 9.38 -28.42
C ASP A 79 8.45 8.04 -27.66
N ILE A 80 9.08 8.06 -26.48
CA ILE A 80 9.14 6.88 -25.60
C ILE A 80 7.74 6.50 -25.13
N ALA A 81 6.94 7.45 -24.66
CA ALA A 81 5.57 7.20 -24.21
C ALA A 81 4.71 6.63 -25.35
N ALA A 82 4.74 7.23 -26.54
CA ALA A 82 4.00 6.77 -27.71
C ALA A 82 4.44 5.37 -28.17
N TYR A 83 5.75 5.11 -28.18
CA TYR A 83 6.27 3.78 -28.50
C TYR A 83 5.79 2.72 -27.51
N LEU A 84 5.90 2.98 -26.21
CA LEU A 84 5.42 2.05 -25.18
C LEU A 84 3.90 1.85 -25.28
N GLU A 85 3.14 2.91 -25.57
CA GLU A 85 1.70 2.84 -25.75
C GLU A 85 1.31 1.90 -26.89
N SER A 86 2.04 1.95 -28.01
CA SER A 86 1.83 1.05 -29.15
C SER A 86 2.09 -0.44 -28.84
N LYS A 87 2.78 -0.74 -27.73
CA LYS A 87 3.19 -2.10 -27.34
C LYS A 87 2.37 -2.70 -26.20
N ARG A 88 1.39 -1.99 -25.66
CA ARG A 88 0.66 -2.42 -24.45
C ARG A 88 -0.11 -3.73 -24.61
N LEU A 89 -0.67 -3.99 -25.80
CA LEU A 89 -1.42 -5.23 -26.06
C LEU A 89 -0.51 -6.46 -26.20
N GLU A 90 0.75 -6.25 -26.58
CA GLU A 90 1.72 -7.30 -26.87
C GLU A 90 2.70 -7.53 -25.70
N SER A 91 2.86 -6.53 -24.84
CA SER A 91 3.85 -6.53 -23.75
C SER A 91 3.22 -6.09 -22.43
N PRO A 92 3.03 -7.02 -21.48
CA PRO A 92 2.57 -6.69 -20.13
C PRO A 92 3.47 -5.68 -19.42
N VAL A 93 4.78 -5.69 -19.70
CA VAL A 93 5.72 -4.72 -19.13
C VAL A 93 5.46 -3.31 -19.67
N ALA A 94 5.19 -3.19 -20.97
CA ALA A 94 4.84 -1.89 -21.56
C ALA A 94 3.50 -1.37 -21.02
N ASP A 95 2.52 -2.24 -20.78
CA ASP A 95 1.25 -1.85 -20.16
C ASP A 95 1.45 -1.38 -18.70
N LEU A 96 2.17 -2.15 -17.88
CA LEU A 96 2.46 -1.82 -16.49
C LEU A 96 3.24 -0.51 -16.31
N ALA A 97 4.02 -0.09 -17.32
CA ALA A 97 4.75 1.17 -17.27
C ALA A 97 3.82 2.38 -17.08
N PHE A 98 2.61 2.37 -17.66
CA PHE A 98 1.65 3.47 -17.49
C PHE A 98 1.03 3.51 -16.10
N TYR A 99 0.83 2.35 -15.47
CA TYR A 99 0.41 2.26 -14.07
C TYR A 99 1.51 2.78 -13.13
N ALA A 100 2.77 2.46 -13.41
CA ALA A 100 3.92 2.99 -12.66
C ALA A 100 4.10 4.51 -12.85
N TYR A 101 3.85 5.00 -14.07
CA TYR A 101 3.92 6.42 -14.40
C TYR A 101 2.78 7.26 -13.81
N ARG A 102 1.66 6.60 -13.49
CA ARG A 102 0.45 7.15 -12.85
C ARG A 102 -0.27 8.20 -13.69
N ASP A 103 -0.14 8.13 -15.01
CA ASP A 103 -0.95 8.93 -15.93
C ASP A 103 -2.36 8.33 -16.01
N LEU A 104 -3.26 8.91 -15.21
CA LEU A 104 -4.63 8.42 -15.06
C LEU A 104 -5.51 8.68 -16.29
N SER A 105 -5.01 9.36 -17.32
CA SER A 105 -5.68 9.44 -18.63
C SER A 105 -5.47 8.21 -19.49
N ARG A 106 -4.47 7.38 -19.16
CA ARG A 106 -4.03 6.22 -19.97
C ARG A 106 -4.08 4.89 -19.20
N CYS A 107 -4.65 4.83 -18.00
CA CYS A 107 -4.76 3.58 -17.26
C CYS A 107 -6.05 3.51 -16.45
N ASP A 108 -6.42 2.29 -16.06
CA ASP A 108 -7.50 2.09 -15.10
C ASP A 108 -7.11 2.71 -13.75
N TRP A 109 -8.05 3.44 -13.16
CA TRP A 109 -7.87 4.09 -11.87
C TRP A 109 -7.88 3.10 -10.71
N ALA A 110 -8.55 1.95 -10.85
CA ALA A 110 -8.77 1.02 -9.74
C ALA A 110 -7.47 0.56 -9.05
N PRO A 111 -6.39 0.17 -9.77
CA PRO A 111 -5.12 -0.16 -9.12
C PRO A 111 -4.49 1.03 -8.38
N PHE A 112 -4.59 2.23 -8.95
CA PHE A 112 -4.06 3.45 -8.35
C PHE A 112 -4.81 3.83 -7.06
N VAL A 113 -6.15 3.83 -7.12
CA VAL A 113 -7.02 4.13 -5.98
C VAL A 113 -6.86 3.07 -4.89
N LYS A 114 -6.79 1.79 -5.25
CA LYS A 114 -6.51 0.72 -4.27
C LYS A 114 -5.21 0.98 -3.51
N ALA A 115 -4.14 1.35 -4.22
CA ALA A 115 -2.88 1.71 -3.58
C ALA A 115 -3.01 2.96 -2.69
N ALA A 116 -3.76 3.98 -3.14
CA ALA A 116 -4.00 5.20 -2.37
C ALA A 116 -4.66 4.93 -1.03
N ILE A 117 -5.67 4.06 -1.01
CA ILE A 117 -6.47 3.75 0.17
C ILE A 117 -5.78 2.71 1.08
N GLU A 118 -5.07 1.74 0.53
CA GLU A 118 -4.54 0.62 1.33
C GLU A 118 -3.06 0.79 1.72
N ARG A 119 -2.33 1.74 1.11
CA ARG A 119 -0.86 1.83 1.24
C ARG A 119 -0.34 3.23 1.57
N SER A 120 -1.17 4.09 2.15
CA SER A 120 -0.79 5.46 2.51
C SER A 120 -0.91 5.73 4.02
N PRO A 121 0.04 5.25 4.85
CA PRO A 121 -0.03 5.39 6.30
C PRO A 121 0.33 6.80 6.81
N ILE A 122 1.08 7.61 6.06
CA ILE A 122 1.59 8.89 6.56
C ILE A 122 0.46 9.90 6.72
N SER A 123 -0.47 9.97 5.76
CA SER A 123 -1.64 10.86 5.91
C SER A 123 -2.45 10.50 7.15
N LEU A 124 -2.65 9.20 7.42
CA LEU A 124 -3.37 8.72 8.60
C LEU A 124 -2.68 9.12 9.90
N HIS A 125 -1.35 8.93 9.97
CA HIS A 125 -0.57 9.27 11.14
C HIS A 125 -0.59 10.77 11.44
N GLN A 126 -0.47 11.62 10.41
CA GLN A 126 -0.48 13.08 10.59
C GLN A 126 -1.85 13.63 11.02
N THR A 127 -2.94 12.96 10.66
CA THR A 127 -4.30 13.43 10.98
C THR A 127 -4.95 12.67 12.13
N LYS A 128 -4.21 11.87 12.89
CA LYS A 128 -4.77 10.98 13.93
C LYS A 128 -5.57 11.71 15.01
N ASP A 129 -5.17 12.95 15.34
CA ASP A 129 -5.76 13.78 16.41
C ASP A 129 -6.70 14.86 15.85
N LEU A 130 -7.01 14.84 14.55
CA LEU A 130 -7.88 15.81 13.88
C LEU A 130 -9.26 15.23 13.62
N GLU A 131 -10.32 15.98 13.91
CA GLU A 131 -11.67 15.64 13.48
C GLU A 131 -11.84 15.84 11.96
N ASP A 132 -12.88 15.25 11.37
CA ASP A 132 -13.08 15.26 9.90
C ASP A 132 -13.04 16.68 9.31
N ASP A 133 -13.72 17.65 9.92
CA ASP A 133 -13.71 19.04 9.45
C ASP A 133 -12.33 19.69 9.56
N GLN A 134 -11.54 19.31 10.57
CA GLN A 134 -10.17 19.79 10.73
C GLN A 134 -9.23 19.18 9.68
N VAL A 135 -9.49 17.93 9.26
CA VAL A 135 -8.76 17.30 8.14
C VAL A 135 -9.05 18.01 6.83
N VAL A 136 -10.32 18.35 6.58
CA VAL A 136 -10.70 19.13 5.39
C VAL A 136 -9.99 20.47 5.37
N ALA A 137 -10.05 21.23 6.47
CA ALA A 137 -9.34 22.50 6.59
C ALA A 137 -7.81 22.36 6.43
N TRP A 138 -7.23 21.28 6.95
CA TRP A 138 -5.80 20.97 6.80
C TRP A 138 -5.41 20.69 5.34
N LEU A 139 -6.27 20.04 4.55
CA LEU A 139 -6.07 19.83 3.11
C LEU A 139 -6.29 21.12 2.31
N GLU A 140 -7.28 21.93 2.67
CA GLU A 140 -7.58 23.22 2.01
C GLU A 140 -6.44 24.22 2.17
N ALA A 141 -5.76 24.22 3.32
CA ALA A 141 -4.61 25.09 3.58
C ALA A 141 -3.40 24.77 2.69
N LYS A 142 -3.34 23.61 2.04
CA LYS A 142 -2.25 23.23 1.12
C LYS A 142 -2.45 23.91 -0.24
N PRO A 143 -1.38 24.35 -0.92
CA PRO A 143 -1.48 24.86 -2.28
C PRO A 143 -2.19 23.87 -3.21
N ASN A 144 -3.09 24.37 -4.07
CA ASN A 144 -3.80 23.57 -5.06
C ASN A 144 -2.94 23.33 -6.31
N GLU A 145 -1.80 22.69 -6.09
CA GLU A 145 -0.78 22.46 -7.11
C GLU A 145 -0.19 21.07 -6.88
N SER A 146 -0.26 20.23 -7.90
CA SER A 146 0.35 18.91 -7.88
C SER A 146 1.88 19.00 -8.03
N ILE A 147 2.59 18.05 -7.45
CA ILE A 147 4.03 17.85 -7.72
C ILE A 147 4.30 17.24 -9.11
N TYR A 148 3.24 16.87 -9.84
CA TYR A 148 3.32 16.26 -11.15
C TYR A 148 2.55 17.07 -12.20
N ASP A 149 3.16 17.22 -13.37
CA ASP A 149 2.51 17.85 -14.52
C ASP A 149 1.42 16.96 -15.15
N GLY A 150 0.48 17.63 -15.82
CA GLY A 150 -0.57 16.99 -16.60
C GLY A 150 -1.45 16.07 -15.75
N THR A 151 -1.75 14.89 -16.30
CA THR A 151 -2.72 13.92 -15.79
C THR A 151 -2.12 12.90 -14.81
N ARG A 152 -0.86 13.10 -14.41
CA ARG A 152 -0.21 12.29 -13.36
C ARG A 152 -0.73 12.68 -12.00
N VAL A 153 -0.98 11.71 -11.12
CA VAL A 153 -1.62 11.99 -9.82
C VAL A 153 -0.73 11.52 -8.67
N ALA A 154 -0.55 12.41 -7.68
CA ALA A 154 0.14 12.12 -6.43
C ALA A 154 -0.70 11.23 -5.50
N GLN A 155 -0.03 10.34 -4.78
CA GLN A 155 -0.63 9.51 -3.74
C GLN A 155 -0.86 10.33 -2.46
N PRO A 156 -1.78 9.92 -1.56
CA PRO A 156 -2.07 10.64 -0.31
C PRO A 156 -0.84 10.99 0.54
N ASP A 157 0.12 10.07 0.62
CA ASP A 157 1.35 10.30 1.38
C ASP A 157 2.25 11.34 0.70
N GLU A 158 2.23 11.47 -0.63
CA GLU A 158 2.94 12.53 -1.33
C GLU A 158 2.29 13.90 -1.07
N VAL A 159 0.96 13.99 -1.10
CA VAL A 159 0.23 15.23 -0.73
C VAL A 159 0.61 15.68 0.69
N THR A 160 0.73 14.70 1.58
CA THR A 160 1.09 14.91 2.98
C THR A 160 2.55 15.38 3.12
N ASN A 161 3.48 14.63 2.53
CA ASN A 161 4.92 14.86 2.68
C ASN A 161 5.40 16.13 1.96
N PHE A 162 4.90 16.41 0.76
CA PHE A 162 5.27 17.61 0.00
C PHE A 162 4.44 18.84 0.36
N GLY A 163 3.37 18.66 1.14
CA GLY A 163 2.54 19.76 1.66
C GLY A 163 1.74 20.49 0.58
N ARG A 164 1.53 19.88 -0.59
CA ARG A 164 0.75 20.42 -1.70
C ARG A 164 0.08 19.29 -2.48
N GLY A 165 -0.98 19.61 -3.21
CA GLY A 165 -1.63 18.67 -4.11
C GLY A 165 -2.77 19.33 -4.87
N ASP A 166 -3.05 18.86 -6.06
CA ASP A 166 -4.25 19.20 -6.81
C ASP A 166 -5.52 18.75 -6.07
N GLY A 167 -6.68 19.33 -6.37
CA GLY A 167 -7.96 18.96 -5.78
C GLY A 167 -8.25 17.46 -5.82
N LEU A 168 -7.95 16.78 -6.94
CA LEU A 168 -8.11 15.33 -7.07
C LEU A 168 -7.23 14.56 -6.06
N GLU A 169 -5.99 15.02 -5.88
CA GLU A 169 -5.02 14.40 -4.98
C GLU A 169 -5.42 14.61 -3.51
N LYS A 170 -5.92 15.81 -3.19
CA LYS A 170 -6.52 16.11 -1.88
C LYS A 170 -7.75 15.25 -1.61
N ALA A 171 -8.61 15.05 -2.61
CA ALA A 171 -9.78 14.18 -2.51
C ALA A 171 -9.41 12.73 -2.23
N LEU A 172 -8.41 12.19 -2.92
CA LEU A 172 -7.91 10.85 -2.65
C LEU A 172 -7.24 10.75 -1.27
N CYS A 173 -6.56 11.81 -0.82
CA CYS A 173 -6.00 11.88 0.53
C CYS A 173 -7.09 11.87 1.61
N LEU A 174 -8.16 12.63 1.41
CA LEU A 174 -9.32 12.63 2.32
C LEU A 174 -10.03 11.27 2.30
N ALA A 175 -10.19 10.67 1.11
CA ALA A 175 -10.80 9.35 0.95
C ALA A 175 -10.05 8.27 1.74
N ASN A 176 -8.72 8.28 1.70
CA ASN A 176 -7.88 7.38 2.49
C ASN A 176 -8.17 7.53 4.00
N ILE A 177 -8.21 8.76 4.51
CA ILE A 177 -8.46 9.05 5.92
C ILE A 177 -9.87 8.62 6.34
N TRP A 178 -10.88 8.97 5.55
CA TRP A 178 -12.26 8.61 5.79
C TRP A 178 -12.49 7.10 5.76
N LYS A 179 -11.88 6.39 4.81
CA LYS A 179 -11.98 4.93 4.71
C LYS A 179 -11.28 4.24 5.87
N ALA A 180 -10.12 4.74 6.31
CA ALA A 180 -9.43 4.21 7.49
C ALA A 180 -10.26 4.38 8.78
N ARG A 181 -10.97 5.50 8.92
CA ARG A 181 -11.85 5.76 10.08
C ARG A 181 -13.14 4.96 10.03
N ARG A 182 -13.67 4.72 8.83
CA ARG A 182 -14.97 4.08 8.60
C ARG A 182 -14.88 3.10 7.43
N PRO A 183 -14.27 1.92 7.63
CA PRO A 183 -14.01 0.96 6.55
C PRO A 183 -15.27 0.49 5.82
N GLU A 184 -16.38 0.38 6.56
CA GLU A 184 -17.67 -0.09 6.05
C GLU A 184 -18.45 0.97 5.25
N GLU A 185 -18.11 2.26 5.40
CA GLU A 185 -18.78 3.33 4.65
C GLU A 185 -18.17 3.45 3.24
N THR A 186 -19.04 3.41 2.23
CA THR A 186 -18.65 3.66 0.84
C THR A 186 -18.25 5.12 0.66
N VAL A 187 -17.12 5.33 -0.01
CA VAL A 187 -16.68 6.63 -0.50
C VAL A 187 -17.02 6.72 -1.98
N GLU A 188 -17.67 7.81 -2.37
CA GLU A 188 -17.94 8.12 -3.76
C GLU A 188 -17.07 9.28 -4.20
N LEU A 189 -16.36 9.09 -5.32
CA LEU A 189 -15.51 10.08 -5.94
C LEU A 189 -16.06 10.40 -7.34
N VAL A 190 -16.31 11.67 -7.60
CA VAL A 190 -16.67 12.18 -8.94
C VAL A 190 -15.63 13.21 -9.33
N CYS A 191 -14.79 12.87 -10.30
CA CYS A 191 -13.84 13.76 -10.93
C CYS A 191 -14.44 14.28 -12.24
N ALA A 192 -14.55 15.59 -12.36
CA ALA A 192 -14.82 16.32 -13.59
C ALA A 192 -13.55 17.09 -14.01
N PRO A 193 -13.48 17.63 -15.24
CA PRO A 193 -12.26 18.23 -15.76
C PRO A 193 -11.69 19.37 -14.91
N ASP A 194 -12.54 20.14 -14.23
CA ASP A 194 -12.19 21.36 -13.48
C ASP A 194 -12.45 21.24 -11.96
N HIS A 195 -13.07 20.16 -11.51
CA HIS A 195 -13.39 19.95 -10.09
C HIS A 195 -13.50 18.47 -9.74
N VAL A 196 -13.36 18.17 -8.45
CA VAL A 196 -13.61 16.84 -7.88
C VAL A 196 -14.54 16.99 -6.69
N SER A 197 -15.47 16.05 -6.55
CA SER A 197 -16.29 15.92 -5.35
C SER A 197 -16.08 14.55 -4.70
N LEU A 198 -16.12 14.55 -3.38
CA LEU A 198 -16.00 13.37 -2.54
C LEU A 198 -17.18 13.31 -1.59
N ARG A 199 -17.79 12.14 -1.45
CA ARG A 199 -18.91 11.89 -0.53
C ARG A 199 -18.69 10.62 0.29
N GLN A 200 -18.98 10.67 1.59
CA GLN A 200 -19.05 9.50 2.46
C GLN A 200 -20.21 9.68 3.44
N GLY A 201 -21.29 8.94 3.24
CA GLY A 201 -22.54 9.14 3.98
C GLY A 201 -23.12 10.54 3.78
N ALA A 202 -23.27 11.30 4.87
CA ALA A 202 -23.74 12.69 4.85
C ALA A 202 -22.62 13.72 4.57
N ARG A 203 -21.35 13.30 4.61
CA ARG A 203 -20.20 14.19 4.39
C ARG A 203 -20.01 14.41 2.90
N ARG A 204 -19.80 15.66 2.49
CA ARG A 204 -19.48 16.02 1.11
C ARG A 204 -18.46 17.16 1.08
N VAL A 205 -17.46 17.02 0.23
CA VAL A 205 -16.44 18.06 -0.03
C VAL A 205 -16.23 18.19 -1.54
N GLU A 206 -15.89 19.38 -1.99
CA GLU A 206 -15.63 19.69 -3.40
C GLU A 206 -14.41 20.61 -3.52
N TRP A 207 -13.53 20.32 -4.48
CA TRP A 207 -12.34 21.13 -4.76
C TRP A 207 -12.17 21.33 -6.26
N SER A 208 -11.58 22.47 -6.65
CA SER A 208 -11.14 22.67 -8.03
C SER A 208 -9.94 21.77 -8.35
N SER A 209 -9.90 21.25 -9.56
CA SER A 209 -8.81 20.42 -10.09
C SER A 209 -8.35 20.95 -11.43
N ALA A 210 -7.04 20.97 -11.64
CA ALA A 210 -6.40 21.31 -12.91
C ALA A 210 -5.99 20.06 -13.71
N LYS A 211 -6.33 18.85 -13.25
CA LYS A 211 -5.91 17.59 -13.92
C LYS A 211 -6.63 17.33 -15.24
N GLY A 212 -7.78 17.96 -15.49
CA GLY A 212 -8.53 17.77 -16.75
C GLY A 212 -9.11 16.36 -16.91
N LEU A 213 -9.19 15.58 -15.83
CA LEU A 213 -9.61 14.19 -15.84
C LEU A 213 -11.12 14.05 -15.62
N LYS A 214 -11.69 12.94 -16.09
CA LYS A 214 -13.10 12.61 -15.83
C LYS A 214 -13.23 11.16 -15.39
N GLN A 215 -13.83 10.95 -14.22
CA GLN A 215 -14.06 9.62 -13.67
C GLN A 215 -15.15 9.64 -12.60
N GLN A 216 -15.88 8.53 -12.43
CA GLN A 216 -16.77 8.32 -11.30
C GLN A 216 -16.52 6.93 -10.71
N MET A 217 -16.30 6.85 -9.39
CA MET A 217 -15.98 5.60 -8.70
C MET A 217 -16.63 5.54 -7.33
N SER A 218 -16.84 4.33 -6.83
CA SER A 218 -17.28 4.05 -5.47
C SER A 218 -16.43 2.92 -4.89
N PHE A 219 -15.96 3.05 -3.65
CA PHE A 219 -15.08 2.08 -2.99
C PHE A 219 -15.20 2.12 -1.45
#